data_AF-A0A932XYN9-F1
#
_entry.id   AF-A0A932XYN9-F1
#
_cell.length_a   1.000
_cell.length_b   1.000
_cell.length_c   1.000
_cell.angle_alpha   90.00
_cell.angle_beta   90.00
_cell.angle_gamma   90.00
#
_symmetry.space_group_name_H-M   'P 1'
#
loop_
_entity.id
_entity.type
_entity.pdbx_description
1 polymer ?
#
loop_
_entity_poly.entity_id
_entity_poly.type
_entity_poly.pdbx_seq_one_letter_code
_entity_poly.pdbx_strand_id
1 'polypeptide(L)'
;MQVFVKRYIRWALLIVVLAIIISMGRNALGLFDRRDQIKEARERVEELEREQAQLLELKEKVESPEFVEKEAREKLGLAKPGEVVVVLPSEDILRRLAPKIEEEEFVEALPIWKRWARMFF
;
A
#
# COMPACT_ATOMS: atom_id res chain seq x y z
N MET A 1 -76.81 22.04 -13.83
CA MET A 1 -76.32 20.80 -13.18
C MET A 1 -75.12 20.17 -13.91
N GLN A 2 -75.17 19.98 -15.23
CA GLN A 2 -74.09 19.41 -16.07
C GLN A 2 -72.70 20.07 -15.92
N VAL A 3 -72.62 21.40 -15.80
CA VAL A 3 -71.34 22.14 -15.72
C VAL A 3 -70.61 21.91 -14.40
N PHE A 4 -71.36 21.78 -13.29
CA PHE A 4 -70.78 21.48 -11.98
C PHE A 4 -70.20 20.07 -11.95
N VAL A 5 -70.93 19.07 -12.47
CA VAL A 5 -70.45 17.68 -12.56
C VAL A 5 -69.18 17.58 -13.39
N LYS A 6 -69.13 18.24 -14.57
CA LYS A 6 -67.91 18.30 -15.40
C LYS A 6 -66.75 18.98 -14.68
N ARG A 7 -67.00 19.99 -13.84
CA ARG A 7 -65.95 20.65 -13.05
C ARG A 7 -65.41 19.73 -11.95
N TYR A 8 -66.27 19.01 -11.24
CA TYR A 8 -65.84 18.01 -10.24
C TYR A 8 -65.04 16.87 -10.87
N ILE A 9 -65.45 16.37 -12.05
CA ILE A 9 -64.70 15.33 -12.77
C ILE A 9 -63.30 15.84 -13.19
N ARG A 10 -63.18 17.08 -13.65
CA ARG A 10 -61.87 17.68 -13.99
C ARG A 10 -60.96 17.79 -12.75
N TRP A 11 -61.49 18.19 -11.60
CA TRP A 11 -60.73 18.25 -10.36
C TRP A 11 -60.32 16.86 -9.86
N ALA A 12 -61.21 15.87 -9.95
CA ALA A 12 -60.89 14.49 -9.62
C ALA A 12 -59.78 13.93 -10.52
N LEU A 13 -59.84 14.21 -11.83
CA LEU A 13 -58.79 13.83 -12.78
C LEU A 13 -57.44 14.47 -12.44
N LEU A 14 -57.44 15.78 -12.11
CA LEU A 14 -56.21 16.48 -11.69
C LEU A 14 -55.60 15.88 -10.43
N ILE A 15 -56.43 15.50 -9.44
CA ILE A 15 -55.95 14.85 -8.21
C ILE A 15 -55.35 13.47 -8.52
N VAL A 16 -55.97 12.69 -9.40
CA VAL A 16 -55.45 11.38 -9.81
C VAL A 16 -54.11 11.53 -10.53
N VAL A 17 -53.99 12.47 -11.47
CA VAL A 17 -52.73 12.77 -12.17
C VAL A 17 -51.64 13.20 -11.18
N LEU A 18 -51.97 14.08 -10.23
CA LEU A 18 -51.04 14.53 -9.21
C LEU A 18 -50.57 13.37 -8.30
N ALA A 19 -51.49 12.47 -7.91
CA ALA A 19 -51.15 11.29 -7.12
C ALA A 19 -50.20 10.33 -7.87
N ILE A 20 -50.39 10.16 -9.18
CA ILE A 20 -49.50 9.35 -10.03
C ILE A 20 -48.10 9.98 -10.08
N ILE A 21 -48.01 11.30 -10.29
CA ILE A 21 -46.73 12.03 -10.32
C ILE A 21 -45.98 11.88 -9.00
N ILE A 22 -46.66 12.05 -7.86
CA ILE A 22 -46.05 11.91 -6.53
C ILE A 22 -45.57 10.47 -6.30
N SER A 23 -46.37 9.48 -6.69
CA SER A 23 -46.02 8.06 -6.56
C SER A 23 -44.78 7.69 -7.40
N MET A 24 -44.73 8.15 -8.65
CA MET A 24 -43.57 7.95 -9.53
C MET A 24 -42.33 8.67 -9.02
N GLY A 25 -42.46 9.91 -8.53
CA GLY A 25 -41.35 10.67 -7.96
C GLY A 25 -40.72 9.98 -6.75
N ARG A 26 -41.53 9.40 -5.85
CA ARG A 26 -41.03 8.63 -4.69
C ARG A 26 -40.30 7.35 -5.10
N ASN A 27 -40.84 6.62 -6.08
CA ASN A 27 -40.18 5.41 -6.59
C ASN A 27 -38.87 5.72 -7.32
N ALA A 28 -38.80 6.82 -8.07
CA ALA A 28 -37.59 7.25 -8.75
C ALA A 28 -36.47 7.58 -7.76
N LEU A 29 -36.77 8.30 -6.67
CA LEU A 29 -35.77 8.62 -5.64
C LEU A 29 -35.24 7.37 -4.94
N GLY A 30 -36.10 6.41 -4.60
CA GLY A 30 -35.67 5.14 -3.98
C GLY A 30 -34.80 4.26 -4.90
N LEU A 31 -34.88 4.45 -6.22
CA LEU A 31 -34.01 3.75 -7.20
C LEU A 31 -32.59 4.34 -7.23
N PHE A 32 -32.43 5.64 -6.97
CA PHE A 32 -31.10 6.27 -6.89
C PHE A 32 -30.35 5.82 -5.64
N ASP A 33 -31.00 5.82 -4.47
CA ASP A 33 -30.36 5.37 -3.22
C ASP A 33 -29.86 3.92 -3.31
N ARG A 34 -30.61 3.04 -3.98
CA ARG A 34 -30.19 1.65 -4.17
C ARG A 34 -29.03 1.51 -5.14
N ARG A 35 -28.92 2.38 -6.15
CA ARG A 35 -27.78 2.37 -7.08
C ARG A 35 -26.50 2.79 -6.37
N ASP A 36 -26.58 3.80 -5.51
CA ASP A 36 -25.43 4.28 -4.75
C ASP A 36 -24.96 3.22 -3.74
N GLN A 37 -25.88 2.56 -3.04
CA GLN A 37 -25.54 1.43 -2.16
C GLN A 37 -24.86 0.27 -2.90
N ILE A 38 -25.35 -0.07 -4.11
CA ILE A 38 -24.73 -1.12 -4.93
C ILE A 38 -23.33 -0.69 -5.38
N LYS A 39 -23.16 0.58 -5.75
CA LYS A 39 -21.86 1.13 -6.17
C LYS A 39 -20.87 1.09 -5.01
N GLU A 40 -21.25 1.60 -3.85
CA GLU A 40 -20.41 1.60 -2.65
C GLU A 40 -20.05 0.17 -2.22
N ALA A 41 -21.02 -0.76 -2.24
CA ALA A 41 -20.74 -2.15 -1.92
C ALA A 41 -19.75 -2.80 -2.91
N ARG A 42 -19.85 -2.48 -4.20
CA ARG A 42 -18.90 -2.96 -5.22
C ARG A 42 -17.50 -2.38 -5.02
N GLU A 43 -17.41 -1.09 -4.73
CA GLU A 43 -16.12 -0.42 -4.45
C GLU A 43 -15.44 -1.03 -3.23
N ARG A 44 -16.19 -1.31 -2.15
CA ARG A 44 -15.65 -1.99 -0.97
C ARG A 44 -15.18 -3.41 -1.25
N VAL A 45 -15.89 -4.17 -2.08
CA VAL A 45 -15.46 -5.52 -2.48
C VAL A 45 -14.15 -5.46 -3.26
N GLU A 46 -14.04 -4.54 -4.21
CA GLU A 46 -12.81 -4.36 -5.00
C GLU A 46 -11.62 -3.92 -4.13
N GLU A 47 -11.85 -3.05 -3.16
CA GLU A 47 -10.83 -2.64 -2.18
C GLU A 47 -10.35 -3.84 -1.35
N LEU A 48 -11.28 -4.61 -0.79
CA LEU A 48 -10.96 -5.79 0.02
C LEU A 48 -10.25 -6.88 -0.80
N GLU A 49 -10.61 -7.09 -2.06
CA GLU A 49 -9.92 -8.04 -2.94
C GLU A 49 -8.48 -7.61 -3.22
N ARG A 50 -8.23 -6.31 -3.42
CA ARG A 50 -6.88 -5.76 -3.58
C ARG A 50 -6.06 -5.90 -2.30
N GLU A 51 -6.64 -5.59 -1.15
CA GLU A 51 -5.97 -5.79 0.15
C GLU A 51 -5.63 -7.26 0.37
N GLN A 52 -6.56 -8.16 0.08
CA GLN A 52 -6.33 -9.60 0.19
C GLN A 52 -5.16 -10.05 -0.70
N ALA A 53 -5.11 -9.59 -1.95
CA ALA A 53 -4.02 -9.94 -2.87
C ALA A 53 -2.65 -9.45 -2.35
N GLN A 54 -2.58 -8.20 -1.85
CA GLN A 54 -1.36 -7.65 -1.28
C GLN A 54 -0.90 -8.40 -0.02
N LEU A 55 -1.84 -8.78 0.85
CA LEU A 55 -1.54 -9.53 2.06
C LEU A 55 -1.04 -10.95 1.73
N LEU A 56 -1.58 -11.59 0.70
CA LEU A 56 -1.11 -12.90 0.24
C LEU A 56 0.31 -12.84 -0.32
N GLU A 57 0.62 -11.83 -1.13
CA GLU A 57 1.98 -11.60 -1.65
C GLU A 57 2.97 -11.35 -0.50
N LEU A 58 2.58 -10.52 0.48
CA LEU A 58 3.41 -10.25 1.64
C LEU A 58 3.63 -11.50 2.49
N LYS A 59 2.59 -12.32 2.66
CA LYS A 59 2.68 -13.60 3.39
C LYS A 59 3.68 -14.52 2.72
N GLU A 60 3.58 -14.73 1.41
CA GLU A 60 4.51 -15.58 0.65
C GLU A 60 5.95 -15.08 0.79
N LYS A 61 6.15 -13.77 0.71
CA LYS A 61 7.47 -13.15 0.88
C LYS A 61 8.05 -13.38 2.28
N VAL A 62 7.23 -13.25 3.33
CA VAL A 62 7.68 -13.41 4.72
C VAL A 62 7.90 -14.88 5.08
N GLU A 63 7.14 -15.80 4.49
CA GLU A 63 7.32 -17.25 4.65
C GLU A 63 8.50 -17.80 3.83
N SER A 64 9.08 -17.01 2.93
CA SER A 64 10.23 -17.44 2.12
C SER A 64 11.43 -17.81 3.02
N PRO A 65 12.14 -18.91 2.72
CA PRO A 65 13.32 -19.33 3.49
C PRO A 65 14.39 -18.23 3.60
N GLU A 66 14.56 -17.43 2.55
CA GLU A 66 15.52 -16.33 2.50
C GLU A 66 15.15 -15.21 3.47
N PHE A 67 13.87 -14.84 3.56
CA PHE A 67 13.40 -13.84 4.50
C PHE A 67 13.55 -14.33 5.94
N VAL A 68 13.15 -15.57 6.22
CA VAL A 68 13.31 -16.19 7.54
C VAL A 68 14.78 -16.26 7.95
N GLU A 69 15.67 -16.69 7.04
CA GLU A 69 17.11 -16.73 7.30
C GLU A 69 17.68 -15.33 7.54
N LYS A 70 17.26 -14.33 6.75
CA LYS A 70 17.69 -12.94 6.93
C LYS A 70 17.29 -12.41 8.31
N GLU A 71 16.03 -12.57 8.69
CA GLU A 71 15.52 -12.12 9.99
C GLU A 71 16.19 -12.87 11.15
N ALA A 72 16.45 -14.17 11.00
CA ALA A 72 17.19 -14.97 11.98
C ALA A 72 18.64 -14.48 12.14
N ARG A 73 19.34 -14.16 11.05
CA ARG A 73 20.70 -13.61 11.07
C ARG A 73 20.74 -12.20 11.66
N GLU A 74 19.84 -11.32 11.22
CA GLU A 74 19.87 -9.89 11.58
C GLU A 74 19.31 -9.62 12.99
N LYS A 75 18.18 -10.24 13.36
CA LYS A 75 17.52 -9.96 14.65
C LYS A 75 17.94 -10.89 15.76
N LEU A 76 18.14 -12.16 15.45
CA LEU A 76 18.46 -13.18 16.45
C LEU A 76 19.97 -13.48 16.51
N GLY A 77 20.76 -12.95 15.58
CA GLY A 77 22.19 -13.24 15.50
C GLY A 77 22.45 -14.73 15.28
N LEU A 78 21.54 -15.47 14.65
CA LEU A 78 21.71 -16.90 14.39
C LEU A 78 22.63 -17.09 13.18
N ALA A 79 23.48 -18.11 13.25
CA ALA A 79 24.43 -18.43 12.19
C ALA A 79 24.43 -19.94 11.91
N LYS A 80 24.79 -20.33 10.68
CA LYS A 80 24.86 -21.73 10.27
C LYS A 80 26.04 -22.45 10.96
N PRO A 81 26.02 -23.80 11.06
CA PRO A 81 27.17 -24.54 11.57
C PRO A 81 28.45 -24.19 10.81
N GLY A 82 29.46 -23.70 11.53
CA GLY A 82 30.73 -23.23 10.97
C GLY A 82 30.84 -21.71 10.78
N GLU A 83 29.75 -20.95 10.94
CA GLU A 83 29.77 -19.49 11.01
C GLU A 83 29.94 -19.03 12.47
N VAL A 84 30.60 -17.88 12.70
CA VAL A 84 30.79 -17.28 14.03
C VAL A 84 30.18 -15.87 14.03
N VAL A 85 29.33 -15.60 15.01
CA VAL A 85 28.68 -14.30 15.19
C VAL A 85 29.63 -13.40 15.99
N VAL A 86 30.08 -12.31 15.38
CA VAL A 86 30.98 -11.34 16.03
C VAL A 86 30.15 -10.16 16.52
N VAL A 87 30.10 -9.98 17.84
CA VAL A 87 29.48 -8.80 18.46
C VAL A 87 30.57 -7.78 18.72
N LEU A 88 30.50 -6.63 18.05
CA LEU A 88 31.49 -5.57 18.23
C LEU A 88 31.20 -4.76 19.51
N PRO A 89 32.23 -4.41 20.28
CA PRO A 89 32.09 -3.49 21.41
C PRO A 89 31.72 -2.07 20.94
N SER A 90 31.41 -1.17 21.88
CA SER A 90 31.03 0.21 21.54
C SER A 90 32.08 0.92 20.69
N GLU A 91 31.64 1.89 19.89
CA GLU A 91 32.50 2.60 18.93
C GLU A 91 33.71 3.26 19.60
N ASP A 92 33.56 3.75 20.83
CA ASP A 92 34.66 4.30 21.63
C ASP A 92 35.75 3.28 21.94
N ILE A 93 35.35 2.03 22.21
CA ILE A 93 36.28 0.92 22.47
C ILE A 93 36.93 0.50 21.15
N LEU A 94 36.15 0.41 20.07
CA LEU A 94 36.68 0.09 18.73
C LEU A 94 37.74 1.09 18.27
N ARG A 95 37.48 2.40 18.43
CA ARG A 95 38.44 3.46 18.07
C ARG A 95 39.73 3.42 18.89
N ARG A 96 39.66 2.96 20.15
CA ARG A 96 40.84 2.78 21.02
C ARG A 96 41.65 1.54 20.67
N LEU A 97 40.99 0.46 20.24
CA LEU A 97 41.60 -0.80 19.85
C LEU A 97 42.09 -0.81 18.40
N ALA A 98 41.53 0.07 17.56
CA ALA A 98 41.96 0.22 16.18
C ALA A 98 43.44 0.61 16.14
N PRO A 99 44.28 -0.10 15.37
CA PRO A 99 45.65 0.32 15.18
C PRO A 99 45.64 1.71 14.56
N LYS A 100 46.47 2.62 15.08
CA LYS A 100 46.80 3.85 14.36
C LYS A 100 47.55 3.42 13.11
N ILE A 101 46.82 3.25 12.02
CA ILE A 101 47.42 3.17 10.71
C ILE A 101 48.05 4.54 10.53
N GLU A 102 49.38 4.61 10.60
CA GLU A 102 50.08 5.71 9.98
C GLU A 102 49.71 5.59 8.50
N GLU A 103 48.70 6.35 8.08
CA GLU A 103 48.46 6.57 6.67
C GLU A 103 49.76 7.20 6.17
N GLU A 104 50.65 6.39 5.59
CA GLU A 104 51.59 6.91 4.63
C GLU A 104 50.70 7.58 3.58
N GLU A 105 50.52 8.89 3.72
CA GLU A 105 49.88 9.69 2.70
C GLU A 105 50.73 9.48 1.45
N PHE A 106 50.33 8.54 0.60
CA PHE A 106 50.85 8.43 -0.75
C PHE A 106 50.33 9.66 -1.50
N VAL A 107 50.91 10.82 -1.21
CA VAL A 107 50.72 12.08 -1.93
C VAL A 107 51.43 12.00 -3.27
N GLU A 108 51.03 11.03 -4.08
CA GLU A 108 51.45 10.96 -5.47
C GLU A 108 50.40 11.69 -6.30
N ALA A 109 50.75 12.85 -6.86
CA ALA A 109 49.86 13.70 -7.66
C ALA A 109 49.39 13.05 -8.99
N LEU A 110 49.59 11.75 -9.16
CA LEU A 110 49.25 11.00 -10.36
C LEU A 110 47.85 10.39 -10.25
N PRO A 111 47.03 10.50 -11.31
CA PRO A 111 45.78 9.75 -11.42
C PRO A 111 45.99 8.24 -11.22
N ILE A 112 45.00 7.57 -10.59
CA ILE A 112 45.07 6.15 -10.17
C ILE A 112 45.56 5.22 -11.29
N TRP A 113 45.08 5.38 -12.53
CA TRP A 113 45.46 4.52 -13.65
C TRP A 113 46.94 4.57 -14.03
N LYS A 114 47.61 5.74 -13.87
CA LYS A 114 49.05 5.87 -14.15
C LYS A 114 49.89 5.10 -13.14
N ARG A 115 49.42 5.01 -11.89
CA ARG A 115 50.08 4.25 -10.83
C ARG A 115 50.06 2.75 -11.16
N TRP A 116 48.93 2.24 -11.64
CA TRP A 116 48.81 0.86 -12.12
C TRP A 116 49.71 0.60 -13.33
N ALA A 117 49.73 1.48 -14.32
CA ALA A 117 50.60 1.30 -15.48
C ALA A 117 52.09 1.16 -15.09
N ARG A 118 52.60 1.97 -14.14
CA ARG A 118 53.98 1.89 -13.65
C ARG A 118 54.30 0.61 -12.86
N MET A 119 53.34 0.03 -12.15
CA MET A 119 53.60 -1.18 -11.36
C MET A 119 53.71 -2.43 -12.23
N PHE A 120 53.04 -2.45 -13.39
CA PHE A 120 52.90 -3.66 -14.21
C PHE A 120 53.69 -3.62 -15.52
N PHE A 121 54.31 -2.49 -15.87
CA PHE A 121 55.12 -2.29 -17.08
C PHE A 121 56.38 -1.49 -16.76
#